data_AF-A0A916E759-F1
#
_entry.id   AF-A0A916E759-F1
#
_cell.length_a   1.000
_cell.length_b   1.000
_cell.length_c   1.000
_cell.angle_alpha   90.00
_cell.angle_beta   90.00
_cell.angle_gamma   90.00
#
_symmetry.space_group_name_H-M   'P 1'
#
loop_
_entity.id
_entity.type
_entity.pdbx_description
1 polymer ?
#
loop_
_entity_poly.entity_id
_entity_poly.type
_entity_poly.pdbx_seq_one_letter_code
_entity_poly.pdbx_strand_id
1 'polypeptide(L)'
;MFIDIRTSLFAIYLFLAGDSNALSNWSYADNPSIAILIVLFSLLIVVYLMNLLIGLLNIAIEEDNNRVSYLIQKAEILAEIELFYLLPHQRRWQTWFPEVIHYYADADKTQIEIKRLIKEGEWDNKEFIKTQEKLLEQLQIKRNPNGNVVISEKLSVLEKLEKSHCEILEKLDKLGTLEKSHCEKSEKSDRLEILEKSHCEILEKLDKLEKLI
;
A
#
# COMPACT_ATOMS: atom_id res chain seq x y z
N MET A 1 -28.81 38.70 24.51
CA MET A 1 -27.85 37.60 24.27
C MET A 1 -26.92 37.33 25.48
N PHE A 2 -26.62 38.31 26.33
CA PHE A 2 -25.76 38.15 27.51
C PHE A 2 -26.55 37.99 28.82
N ILE A 3 -27.52 37.06 28.85
CA ILE A 3 -28.37 36.83 30.04
C ILE A 3 -27.84 35.65 30.86
N ASP A 4 -27.41 34.59 30.18
CA ASP A 4 -26.84 33.40 30.80
C ASP A 4 -25.42 33.18 30.25
N ILE A 5 -24.60 32.41 30.98
CA ILE A 5 -23.24 32.06 30.55
C ILE A 5 -23.25 31.37 29.18
N ARG A 6 -24.21 30.47 28.94
CA ARG A 6 -24.34 29.74 27.67
C ARG A 6 -24.63 30.68 26.49
N THR A 7 -25.56 31.60 26.68
CA THR A 7 -25.97 32.56 25.63
C THR A 7 -24.90 33.62 25.42
N SER A 8 -24.18 34.00 26.48
CA SER A 8 -23.00 34.87 26.44
C SER A 8 -21.84 34.28 25.64
N LEU A 9 -21.48 33.01 25.88
CA LEU A 9 -20.42 32.32 25.12
C LEU A 9 -20.77 32.23 23.63
N PHE A 10 -22.03 31.91 23.31
CA PHE A 10 -22.51 31.88 21.93
C PHE A 10 -22.48 33.27 21.27
N ALA A 11 -22.76 34.34 22.02
CA ALA A 11 -22.65 35.71 21.54
C ALA A 11 -21.19 36.09 21.22
N ILE A 12 -20.24 35.69 22.05
CA ILE A 12 -18.81 35.93 21.80
C ILE A 12 -18.35 35.17 20.56
N TYR A 13 -18.79 33.92 20.36
CA TYR A 13 -18.50 33.16 19.16
C TYR A 13 -19.04 33.82 17.88
N LEU A 14 -20.30 34.27 17.91
CA LEU A 14 -20.90 35.00 16.79
C LEU A 14 -20.19 36.33 16.52
N PHE A 15 -19.79 37.04 17.57
CA PHE A 15 -18.98 38.25 17.44
C PHE A 15 -17.60 37.96 16.80
N LEU A 16 -16.95 36.85 17.18
CA LEU A 16 -15.69 36.40 16.57
C LEU A 16 -15.85 36.08 15.07
N ALA A 17 -16.99 35.51 14.68
CA ALA A 17 -17.35 35.23 13.29
C ALA A 17 -17.74 36.49 12.49
N GLY A 18 -17.80 37.67 13.13
CA GLY A 18 -18.12 38.94 12.50
C GLY A 18 -19.61 39.32 12.50
N ASP A 19 -20.46 38.61 13.25
CA ASP A 19 -21.87 38.96 13.38
C ASP A 19 -22.07 40.11 14.38
N SER A 20 -22.38 41.30 13.86
CA SER A 20 -22.65 42.50 14.65
C SER A 20 -23.94 42.40 15.48
N ASN A 21 -24.86 41.49 15.14
CA ASN A 21 -26.11 41.32 15.89
C ASN A 21 -25.88 40.71 17.26
N ALA A 22 -24.72 40.09 17.50
CA ALA A 22 -24.35 39.54 18.81
C ALA A 22 -24.37 40.60 19.94
N LEU A 23 -24.09 41.86 19.60
CA LEU A 23 -24.01 42.99 20.53
C LEU A 23 -25.18 43.97 20.41
N SER A 24 -26.18 43.68 19.55
CA SER A 24 -27.33 44.55 19.27
C SER A 24 -28.12 45.01 20.50
N ASN A 25 -28.13 44.21 21.56
CA ASN A 25 -28.80 44.54 22.82
C ASN A 25 -28.08 45.64 23.64
N TRP A 26 -26.85 46.03 23.27
CA TRP A 26 -26.04 46.99 24.02
C TRP A 26 -25.73 48.22 23.16
N SER A 27 -26.31 49.35 23.56
CA SER A 27 -25.99 50.66 22.96
C SER A 27 -24.59 51.12 23.40
N TYR A 28 -23.72 51.39 22.43
CA TYR A 28 -22.35 51.85 22.67
C TYR A 28 -22.28 53.22 23.36
N ALA A 29 -23.35 54.03 23.26
CA ALA A 29 -23.42 55.36 23.84
C ALA A 29 -23.68 55.33 25.36
N ASP A 30 -24.37 54.30 25.84
CA ASP A 30 -24.85 54.26 27.22
C ASP A 30 -23.83 53.65 28.18
N ASN A 31 -22.83 52.92 27.67
CA ASN A 31 -21.87 52.16 28.48
C ASN A 31 -20.44 52.23 27.91
N PRO A 32 -19.64 53.24 28.27
CA PRO A 32 -18.29 53.43 27.72
C PRO A 32 -17.34 52.26 28.03
N SER A 33 -17.51 51.59 29.18
CA SER A 33 -16.69 50.44 29.57
C SER A 33 -16.84 49.25 28.61
N ILE A 34 -18.05 49.01 28.09
CA ILE A 34 -18.32 47.92 27.15
C ILE A 34 -17.69 48.24 25.79
N ALA A 35 -17.79 49.49 25.34
CA ALA A 35 -17.14 49.93 24.12
C ALA A 35 -15.62 49.73 24.17
N ILE A 36 -14.98 50.11 25.29
CA ILE A 36 -13.54 49.90 25.50
C ILE A 36 -13.19 48.40 25.45
N LEU A 37 -13.97 47.56 26.12
CA LEU A 37 -13.74 46.11 26.13
C LEU A 37 -13.84 45.50 24.72
N ILE A 38 -14.82 45.91 23.92
CA ILE A 38 -15.01 45.43 22.54
C ILE A 38 -13.84 45.84 21.64
N VAL A 39 -13.37 47.09 21.76
CA VAL A 39 -12.21 47.58 21.00
C VAL A 39 -10.95 46.82 21.40
N LEU A 40 -10.69 46.62 22.70
CA LEU A 40 -9.54 45.85 23.16
C LEU A 40 -9.61 44.38 22.73
N PHE A 41 -10.77 43.76 22.86
CA PHE A 41 -10.99 42.37 22.49
C PHE A 41 -10.82 42.17 20.98
N SER A 42 -11.42 43.03 20.15
CA SER A 42 -11.23 42.98 18.68
C SER A 42 -9.77 43.17 18.27
N LEU A 43 -9.05 44.10 18.89
CA LEU A 43 -7.61 44.29 18.65
C LEU A 43 -6.82 43.04 19.00
N LEU A 44 -7.13 42.38 20.13
CA LEU A 44 -6.49 41.12 20.52
C LEU A 44 -6.78 40.01 19.51
N ILE A 45 -8.03 39.84 19.07
CA ILE A 45 -8.37 38.81 18.07
C ILE A 45 -7.58 39.04 16.77
N VAL A 46 -7.65 40.25 16.22
CA VAL A 46 -7.07 40.55 14.90
C VAL A 46 -5.54 40.53 14.95
N VAL A 47 -4.93 41.14 15.97
CA VAL A 47 -3.48 41.29 16.03
C VAL A 47 -2.80 40.05 16.59
N TYR A 48 -3.38 39.39 17.59
CA TYR A 48 -2.72 38.28 18.27
C TYR A 48 -3.20 36.93 17.75
N LEU A 49 -4.51 36.63 17.85
CA LEU A 49 -5.01 35.29 17.52
C LEU A 49 -4.95 34.96 16.04
N MET A 50 -5.34 35.88 15.14
CA MET A 50 -5.29 35.62 13.70
C MET A 50 -3.85 35.46 13.20
N ASN A 51 -2.93 36.32 13.65
CA ASN A 51 -1.53 36.23 13.26
C ASN A 51 -0.85 34.97 13.81
N LEU A 52 -1.15 34.58 15.06
CA LEU A 52 -0.68 33.33 15.63
C LEU A 52 -1.24 32.13 14.86
N LEU A 53 -2.54 32.12 14.55
CA LEU A 53 -3.19 31.04 13.81
C LEU A 53 -2.60 30.91 12.40
N ILE A 54 -2.41 32.01 11.68
CA ILE A 54 -1.77 32.03 10.36
C ILE A 54 -0.33 31.49 10.46
N GLY A 55 0.44 31.90 11.47
CA GLY A 55 1.80 31.42 11.68
C GLY A 55 1.87 29.91 11.95
N LEU A 56 1.02 29.40 12.84
CA LEU A 56 0.93 27.96 13.12
C LEU A 56 0.45 27.17 11.90
N LEU A 57 -0.55 27.69 11.18
CA LEU A 57 -1.06 27.07 9.98
C LEU A 57 0.00 27.02 8.88
N ASN A 58 0.80 28.07 8.72
CA ASN A 58 1.89 28.09 7.77
C ASN A 58 2.94 27.01 8.07
N ILE A 59 3.31 26.82 9.33
CA ILE A 59 4.24 25.76 9.75
C ILE A 59 3.68 24.37 9.41
N ALA A 60 2.42 24.12 9.75
CA ALA A 60 1.77 22.84 9.47
C ALA A 60 1.65 22.57 7.96
N ILE A 61 1.32 23.58 7.15
CA ILE A 61 1.26 23.46 5.70
C ILE A 61 2.65 23.21 5.11
N GLU A 62 3.70 23.86 5.62
CA GLU A 62 5.06 23.68 5.12
C GLU A 62 5.57 22.26 5.36
N GLU A 63 5.25 21.66 6.51
CA GLU A 63 5.58 20.27 6.82
C GLU A 63 4.84 19.27 5.92
N ASP A 64 3.57 19.53 5.60
CA ASP A 64 2.73 18.60 4.83
C ASP A 64 2.72 18.85 3.31
N ASN A 65 3.28 19.97 2.84
CA ASN A 65 3.45 20.27 1.41
C ASN A 65 4.60 19.46 0.79
N ASN A 66 4.59 18.15 1.00
CA ASN A 66 5.55 17.23 0.46
C ASN A 66 4.98 16.52 -0.78
N ARG A 67 5.62 16.76 -1.93
CA ARG A 67 5.29 16.09 -3.19
C ARG A 67 5.35 14.56 -3.06
N VAL A 68 6.23 14.03 -2.22
CA VAL A 68 6.35 12.58 -2.00
C VAL A 68 5.10 12.04 -1.29
N SER A 69 4.65 12.68 -0.21
CA SER A 69 3.42 12.32 0.50
C SER A 69 2.19 12.36 -0.42
N TYR A 70 2.09 13.40 -1.27
CA TYR A 70 1.03 13.48 -2.29
C TYR A 70 1.04 12.29 -3.26
N LEU A 71 2.22 11.90 -3.76
CA LEU A 71 2.33 10.76 -4.68
C LEU A 71 2.01 9.44 -4.00
N ILE A 72 2.38 9.27 -2.73
CA ILE A 72 2.04 8.08 -1.93
C ILE A 72 0.53 7.98 -1.74
N GLN A 73 -0.12 9.04 -1.26
CA GLN A 73 -1.58 9.07 -1.08
C GLN A 73 -2.31 8.81 -2.41
N LYS A 74 -1.82 9.40 -3.50
CA LYS A 74 -2.38 9.17 -4.84
C LYS A 74 -2.26 7.69 -5.25
N ALA A 75 -1.12 7.05 -4.97
CA ALA A 75 -0.92 5.64 -5.28
C ALA A 75 -1.81 4.74 -4.41
N GLU A 76 -1.98 5.06 -3.12
CA GLU A 76 -2.87 4.36 -2.20
C GLU A 76 -4.32 4.40 -2.69
N ILE A 77 -4.81 5.59 -3.04
CA ILE A 77 -6.17 5.77 -3.59
C ILE A 77 -6.32 5.00 -4.91
N LEU A 78 -5.32 5.03 -5.79
CA LEU A 78 -5.35 4.27 -7.04
C LEU A 78 -5.43 2.76 -6.77
N ALA A 79 -4.63 2.23 -5.85
CA ALA A 79 -4.66 0.82 -5.47
C ALA A 79 -6.03 0.42 -4.88
N GLU A 80 -6.64 1.29 -4.08
CA GLU A 80 -7.98 1.09 -3.52
C GLU A 80 -9.04 1.02 -4.63
N ILE A 81 -9.00 1.95 -5.59
CA ILE A 81 -9.88 1.95 -6.76
C ILE A 81 -9.70 0.68 -7.57
N GLU A 82 -8.45 0.28 -7.83
CA GLU A 82 -8.11 -0.90 -8.62
C GLU A 82 -8.59 -2.20 -7.96
N LEU A 83 -8.53 -2.28 -6.64
CA LEU A 83 -8.89 -3.48 -5.88
C LEU A 83 -10.41 -3.59 -5.66
N PHE A 84 -11.07 -2.50 -5.27
CA PHE A 84 -12.46 -2.53 -4.80
C PHE A 84 -13.50 -2.01 -5.81
N TYR A 85 -13.12 -1.07 -6.68
CA TYR A 85 -14.09 -0.37 -7.53
C TYR A 85 -14.08 -0.82 -9.00
N LEU A 86 -13.06 -1.55 -9.46
CA LEU A 86 -12.99 -2.04 -10.84
C LEU A 86 -13.54 -3.47 -11.00
N LEU A 87 -14.33 -3.67 -12.05
CA LEU A 87 -14.83 -4.99 -12.43
C LEU A 87 -13.71 -5.87 -13.03
N PRO A 88 -13.81 -7.20 -12.93
CA PRO A 88 -12.77 -8.11 -13.44
C PRO A 88 -12.43 -7.91 -14.92
N HIS A 89 -13.39 -7.49 -15.74
CA HIS A 89 -13.13 -7.23 -17.16
C HIS A 89 -12.36 -5.93 -17.39
N GLN A 90 -12.57 -4.89 -16.58
CA GLN A 90 -11.87 -3.59 -16.70
C GLN A 90 -10.40 -3.74 -16.32
N ARG A 91 -10.09 -4.56 -15.31
CA ARG A 91 -8.71 -4.88 -14.90
C ARG A 91 -7.90 -5.64 -15.94
N ARG A 92 -8.56 -6.26 -16.93
CA ARG A 92 -7.92 -6.99 -18.03
C ARG A 92 -7.77 -6.16 -19.30
N TRP A 93 -8.17 -4.88 -19.29
CA TRP A 93 -7.96 -4.00 -20.43
C TRP A 93 -6.51 -3.55 -20.51
N GLN A 94 -5.76 -4.07 -21.48
CA GLN A 94 -4.36 -3.68 -21.72
C GLN A 94 -4.16 -2.17 -21.90
N THR A 95 -5.17 -1.45 -22.41
CA THR A 95 -5.08 0.00 -22.59
C THR A 95 -5.03 0.76 -21.26
N TRP A 96 -5.64 0.23 -20.20
CA TRP A 96 -5.65 0.84 -18.86
C TRP A 96 -4.59 0.22 -17.94
N PHE A 97 -4.32 -1.07 -18.11
CA PHE A 97 -3.32 -1.85 -17.37
C PHE A 97 -2.31 -2.46 -18.35
N PRO A 98 -1.32 -1.69 -18.81
CA PRO A 98 -0.30 -2.21 -19.71
C PRO A 98 0.59 -3.22 -18.98
N GLU A 99 1.04 -4.25 -19.72
CA GLU A 99 1.96 -5.26 -19.19
C GLU A 99 3.36 -4.68 -18.91
N VAL A 100 3.75 -3.64 -19.65
CA VAL A 100 5.07 -3.00 -19.54
C VAL A 100 4.90 -1.48 -19.49
N ILE A 101 5.54 -0.84 -18.51
CA ILE A 101 5.60 0.62 -18.37
C ILE A 101 7.01 1.08 -18.73
N HIS A 102 7.14 1.89 -19.78
CA HIS A 102 8.40 2.52 -20.15
C HIS A 102 8.54 3.85 -19.41
N TYR A 103 9.56 3.97 -18.57
CA TYR A 103 9.95 5.24 -17.96
C TYR A 103 11.27 5.72 -18.54
N TYR A 104 11.39 7.02 -18.78
CA TYR A 104 12.66 7.65 -19.13
C TYR A 104 13.31 8.18 -17.85
N ALA A 105 14.54 7.77 -17.60
CA ALA A 105 15.35 8.30 -16.51
C ALA A 105 16.70 8.78 -17.06
N ASP A 106 17.15 9.91 -16.53
CA ASP A 106 18.45 10.49 -16.84
C ASP A 106 19.54 9.69 -16.12
N ALA A 107 20.43 9.06 -16.90
CA ALA A 107 21.46 8.17 -16.38
C ALA A 107 22.39 8.85 -15.36
N ASP A 108 22.72 10.13 -15.55
CA ASP A 108 23.64 10.85 -14.68
C ASP A 108 22.99 11.16 -13.34
N LYS A 109 21.73 11.63 -13.36
CA LYS A 109 20.95 11.89 -12.14
C LYS A 109 20.71 10.61 -11.36
N THR A 110 20.36 9.52 -12.05
CA THR A 110 20.15 8.22 -11.43
C THR A 110 21.43 7.72 -10.76
N GLN A 111 22.60 7.86 -11.39
CA GLN A 111 23.87 7.48 -10.77
C GLN A 111 24.17 8.26 -9.48
N ILE A 112 23.93 9.57 -9.48
CA ILE A 112 24.16 10.43 -8.31
C ILE A 112 23.28 9.96 -7.15
N GLU A 113 22.00 9.72 -7.42
CA GLU A 113 21.03 9.35 -6.39
C GLU A 113 21.30 7.96 -5.81
N ILE A 114 21.67 6.98 -6.65
CA ILE A 114 22.03 5.64 -6.18
C ILE A 114 23.26 5.70 -5.26
N LYS A 115 24.27 6.50 -5.60
CA LYS A 115 25.45 6.69 -4.73
C LYS A 115 25.07 7.33 -3.40
N ARG A 116 24.12 8.27 -3.39
CA ARG A 116 23.56 8.87 -2.16
C ARG A 116 22.88 7.80 -1.30
N LEU A 117 21.95 7.03 -1.87
CA LEU A 117 21.23 5.97 -1.17
C LEU A 117 22.16 4.89 -0.58
N ILE A 118 23.21 4.50 -1.32
CA ILE A 118 24.22 3.55 -0.82
C ILE A 118 24.98 4.14 0.37
N LYS A 119 25.34 5.43 0.33
CA LYS A 119 26.06 6.11 1.41
C LYS A 119 25.22 6.24 2.68
N GLU A 120 23.92 6.50 2.53
CA GLU A 120 22.98 6.64 3.63
C GLU A 120 22.46 5.29 4.17
N GLY A 121 22.73 4.19 3.46
CA GLY A 121 22.31 2.84 3.86
C GLY A 121 20.85 2.52 3.50
N GLU A 122 20.18 3.38 2.75
CA GLU A 122 18.79 3.21 2.29
C GLU A 122 18.68 2.32 1.03
N TRP A 123 19.82 1.99 0.42
CA TRP A 123 19.91 1.10 -0.73
C TRP A 123 19.89 -0.40 -0.32
N ASP A 124 18.82 -0.86 0.32
CA ASP A 124 18.60 -2.28 0.60
C ASP A 124 17.15 -2.66 0.31
N ASN A 125 16.89 -3.14 -0.91
CA ASN A 125 15.58 -3.72 -1.26
C ASN A 125 15.76 -5.20 -1.57
N LYS A 126 15.39 -6.03 -0.59
CA LYS A 126 15.52 -7.48 -0.62
C LYS A 126 14.67 -8.15 -1.70
N GLU A 127 13.66 -7.46 -2.22
CA GLU A 127 12.68 -8.03 -3.14
C GLU A 127 13.14 -7.98 -4.61
N PHE A 128 14.08 -7.09 -4.95
CA PHE A 128 14.50 -6.83 -6.34
C PHE A 128 16.02 -6.88 -6.58
N ILE A 129 16.75 -7.72 -5.84
CA ILE A 129 18.23 -7.80 -5.86
C ILE A 129 18.77 -7.95 -7.30
N LYS A 130 18.23 -8.90 -8.07
CA LYS A 130 18.68 -9.18 -9.45
C LYS A 130 18.52 -7.98 -10.40
N THR A 131 17.43 -7.23 -10.25
CA THR A 131 17.16 -6.03 -11.03
C THR A 131 18.10 -4.89 -10.65
N GLN A 132 18.39 -4.75 -9.34
CA GLN A 132 19.35 -3.76 -8.85
C GLN A 132 20.76 -4.02 -9.37
N GLU A 133 21.20 -5.28 -9.38
CA GLU A 133 22.53 -5.64 -9.89
C GLU A 133 22.68 -5.32 -11.38
N LYS A 134 21.68 -5.71 -12.18
CA LYS A 134 21.64 -5.39 -13.62
C LYS A 134 21.65 -3.88 -13.87
N LEU A 135 20.94 -3.11 -13.04
CA LEU A 135 20.90 -1.66 -13.13
C LEU A 135 22.24 -1.02 -12.78
N LEU A 136 22.92 -1.50 -11.73
CA LEU A 136 24.26 -1.05 -11.35
C LEU A 136 25.29 -1.35 -12.45
N GLU A 137 25.19 -2.51 -13.09
CA GLU A 137 26.02 -2.91 -14.24
C GLU A 137 25.79 -1.96 -15.43
N GLN A 138 24.54 -1.72 -15.81
CA GLN A 138 24.19 -0.83 -16.92
C GLN A 138 24.63 0.62 -16.67
N LEU A 139 24.58 1.10 -15.42
CA LEU A 139 25.02 2.44 -15.04
C LEU A 139 26.53 2.54 -14.76
N GLN A 140 27.29 1.45 -14.92
CA GLN A 140 28.75 1.40 -14.71
C GLN A 140 29.20 1.93 -13.33
N ILE A 141 28.37 1.79 -12.30
CA ILE A 141 28.68 2.28 -10.96
C ILE A 141 29.65 1.29 -10.30
N LYS A 142 30.94 1.65 -10.28
CA LYS A 142 32.00 0.84 -9.67
C LYS A 142 31.80 0.77 -8.15
N ARG A 143 31.39 -0.38 -7.60
CA ARG A 143 31.43 -0.65 -6.15
C ARG A 143 32.89 -0.54 -5.67
N ASN A 144 33.18 0.38 -4.75
CA ASN A 144 34.50 0.49 -4.15
C ASN A 144 34.79 -0.77 -3.30
N PRO A 145 35.88 -1.51 -3.54
CA PRO A 145 36.17 -2.77 -2.86
C PRO A 145 36.32 -2.67 -1.34
N ASN A 146 36.69 -1.50 -0.83
CA ASN A 146 37.19 -1.40 0.54
C ASN A 146 36.10 -1.42 1.65
N GLY A 147 34.81 -1.45 1.29
CA GLY A 147 33.73 -1.76 2.23
C GLY A 147 32.94 -3.04 1.87
N ASN A 148 33.32 -3.74 0.79
CA ASN A 148 32.43 -4.66 0.08
C ASN A 148 32.86 -6.13 0.08
N VAL A 149 34.00 -6.49 0.69
CA VAL A 149 34.48 -7.89 0.71
C VAL A 149 33.40 -8.83 1.26
N VAL A 150 32.66 -8.37 2.27
CA VAL A 150 31.53 -9.09 2.86
C VAL A 150 30.35 -9.24 1.89
N ILE A 151 30.09 -8.26 1.02
CA ILE A 151 28.99 -8.33 0.04
C ILE A 151 29.39 -9.22 -1.15
N SER A 152 30.63 -9.13 -1.65
CA SER A 152 31.12 -9.99 -2.73
C SER A 152 31.10 -11.47 -2.33
N GLU A 153 31.57 -11.80 -1.12
CA GLU A 153 31.50 -13.17 -0.62
C GLU A 153 30.04 -13.60 -0.42
N LYS A 154 29.19 -12.75 0.20
CA LYS A 154 27.75 -13.05 0.35
C LYS A 154 27.03 -13.22 -0.98
N LEU A 155 27.37 -12.45 -2.00
CA LEU A 155 26.80 -12.57 -3.35
C LEU A 155 27.20 -13.89 -4.00
N SER A 156 28.47 -14.30 -3.87
CA SER A 156 28.91 -15.60 -4.39
C SER A 156 28.24 -16.78 -3.66
N VAL A 157 27.91 -16.61 -2.38
CA VAL A 157 27.17 -17.59 -1.58
C VAL A 157 25.68 -17.59 -1.96
N LEU A 158 25.08 -16.43 -2.19
CA LEU A 158 23.69 -16.30 -2.65
C LEU A 158 23.50 -16.87 -4.05
N GLU A 159 24.44 -16.66 -4.96
CA GLU A 159 24.38 -17.23 -6.32
C GLU A 159 24.47 -18.77 -6.28
N LYS A 160 25.29 -19.32 -5.39
CA LYS A 160 25.36 -20.77 -5.15
C LYS A 160 24.05 -21.29 -4.54
N LEU A 161 23.44 -20.54 -3.64
CA LEU A 161 22.16 -20.89 -3.01
C LEU A 161 21.01 -20.85 -4.03
N GLU A 162 20.95 -19.83 -4.89
CA GLU A 162 19.93 -19.69 -5.95
C GLU A 162 20.05 -20.85 -6.96
N LYS A 163 21.26 -21.19 -7.40
CA LYS A 163 21.51 -22.37 -8.24
C LYS A 163 21.03 -23.66 -7.57
N SER A 164 21.28 -23.82 -6.26
CA SER A 164 20.80 -24.99 -5.52
C SER A 164 19.27 -25.04 -5.39
N HIS A 165 18.60 -23.89 -5.21
CA HIS A 165 17.14 -23.82 -5.17
C HIS A 165 16.50 -24.13 -6.53
N CYS A 166 17.09 -23.68 -7.65
CA CYS A 166 16.63 -24.04 -8.99
C CYS A 166 16.71 -25.56 -9.23
N GLU A 167 17.80 -26.20 -8.78
CA GLU A 167 17.95 -27.66 -8.84
C GLU A 167 16.92 -28.40 -7.98
N ILE A 168 16.56 -27.86 -6.81
CA ILE A 168 15.53 -28.42 -5.93
C ILE A 168 14.14 -28.27 -6.54
N LEU A 169 13.81 -27.11 -7.12
CA LEU A 169 12.53 -26.87 -7.80
C LEU A 169 12.33 -27.82 -8.98
N GLU A 170 13.37 -28.04 -9.79
CA GLU A 170 13.30 -28.98 -10.91
C GLU A 170 13.08 -30.44 -10.45
N LYS A 171 13.63 -30.80 -9.28
CA LYS A 171 13.38 -32.11 -8.65
C LYS A 171 11.96 -32.22 -8.08
N LEU A 172 11.41 -31.13 -7.53
CA LEU A 172 10.03 -31.09 -7.02
C LEU A 172 9.00 -31.22 -8.15
N ASP A 173 9.22 -30.57 -9.29
CA ASP A 173 8.34 -30.72 -10.46
C ASP A 173 8.33 -32.17 -10.98
N LYS A 174 9.49 -32.82 -11.00
CA LYS A 174 9.62 -34.24 -11.35
C LYS A 174 8.88 -35.14 -10.35
N LEU A 175 8.90 -34.84 -9.06
CA LEU A 175 8.12 -35.55 -8.04
C LEU A 175 6.61 -35.33 -8.21
N GLY A 176 6.17 -34.10 -8.45
CA GLY A 176 4.76 -33.77 -8.67
C GLY A 176 4.16 -34.47 -9.89
N THR A 177 4.92 -34.61 -10.98
CA THR A 177 4.48 -35.40 -12.15
C THR A 177 4.38 -36.90 -11.84
N LEU A 178 5.27 -37.44 -11.00
CA LEU A 178 5.24 -38.83 -10.57
C LEU A 178 4.05 -39.12 -9.64
N GLU A 179 3.77 -38.22 -8.70
CA GLU A 179 2.62 -38.31 -7.79
C GLU A 179 1.29 -38.27 -8.55
N LYS A 180 1.17 -37.38 -9.55
CA LYS A 180 -0.03 -37.32 -10.42
C LYS A 180 -0.25 -38.63 -11.18
N SER A 181 0.83 -39.23 -11.70
CA SER A 181 0.77 -40.54 -12.36
C SER A 181 0.41 -41.69 -11.41
N HIS A 182 0.79 -41.58 -10.13
CA HIS A 182 0.46 -42.56 -9.09
C HIS A 182 -1.00 -42.44 -8.63
N CYS A 183 -1.52 -41.21 -8.52
CA CYS A 183 -2.92 -40.95 -8.19
C CYS A 183 -3.86 -41.47 -9.29
N GLU A 184 -3.52 -41.24 -10.58
CA GLU A 184 -4.27 -41.81 -11.71
C GLU A 184 -4.24 -43.34 -11.74
N LYS A 185 -3.15 -43.97 -11.28
CA LYS A 185 -3.06 -45.44 -11.17
C LYS A 185 -3.89 -45.99 -10.01
N SER A 186 -3.89 -45.32 -8.85
CA SER A 186 -4.72 -45.70 -7.70
C SER A 186 -6.19 -45.60 -8.04
N GLU A 187 -6.63 -44.50 -8.67
CA GLU A 187 -8.05 -44.31 -9.02
C GLU A 187 -8.53 -45.37 -10.03
N LYS A 188 -7.66 -45.80 -10.95
CA LYS A 188 -7.95 -46.92 -11.87
C LYS A 188 -8.03 -48.26 -11.16
N SER A 189 -7.22 -48.49 -10.12
CA SER A 189 -7.25 -49.70 -9.29
C SER A 189 -8.56 -49.79 -8.50
N ASP A 190 -8.97 -48.70 -7.85
CA ASP A 190 -10.19 -48.66 -7.03
C ASP A 190 -11.45 -48.89 -7.88
N ARG A 191 -11.48 -48.36 -9.11
CA ARG A 191 -12.56 -48.62 -10.07
C ARG A 191 -12.62 -50.08 -10.53
N LEU A 192 -11.47 -50.77 -10.61
CA LEU A 192 -11.40 -52.17 -11.00
C LEU A 192 -11.95 -53.08 -9.89
N GLU A 193 -11.63 -52.76 -8.64
CA GLU A 193 -12.14 -53.47 -7.45
C GLU A 193 -13.67 -53.32 -7.29
N ILE A 194 -14.21 -52.12 -7.55
CA ILE A 194 -15.65 -51.89 -7.56
C ILE A 194 -16.34 -52.70 -8.68
N LEU A 195 -15.71 -52.80 -9.85
CA LEU A 195 -16.24 -53.57 -10.98
C LEU A 195 -16.27 -55.08 -10.65
N GLU A 196 -15.19 -55.63 -10.09
CA GLU A 196 -15.15 -57.04 -9.66
C GLU A 196 -16.24 -57.35 -8.63
N LYS A 197 -16.42 -56.47 -7.64
CA LYS A 197 -17.46 -56.62 -6.62
C LYS A 197 -18.86 -56.62 -7.22
N SER A 198 -19.12 -55.74 -8.19
CA SER A 198 -20.38 -55.70 -8.93
C SER A 198 -20.61 -56.97 -9.78
N HIS A 199 -19.54 -57.53 -10.35
CA HIS A 199 -19.60 -58.77 -11.12
C HIS A 199 -19.95 -59.97 -10.24
N CYS A 200 -19.38 -60.07 -9.03
CA CYS A 200 -19.73 -61.11 -8.06
C CYS A 200 -21.20 -61.03 -7.64
N GLU A 201 -21.73 -59.83 -7.39
CA GLU A 201 -23.16 -59.64 -7.08
C GLU A 201 -24.08 -60.05 -8.24
N ILE A 202 -23.69 -59.76 -9.48
CA ILE A 202 -24.46 -60.16 -10.67
C ILE A 202 -24.47 -61.68 -10.81
N LEU A 203 -23.32 -62.35 -10.61
CA LEU A 203 -23.22 -63.80 -10.65
C LEU A 203 -24.05 -64.48 -9.55
N GLU A 204 -24.06 -63.94 -8.34
CA GLU A 204 -24.94 -64.44 -7.27
C GLU A 204 -26.43 -64.27 -7.60
N LYS A 205 -26.81 -63.17 -8.26
CA LYS A 205 -28.19 -62.95 -8.70
C LYS A 205 -28.59 -63.88 -9.83
N LEU A 206 -27.68 -64.20 -10.76
CA LEU A 206 -27.89 -65.18 -11.83
C LEU A 206 -28.05 -66.60 -11.28
N ASP A 207 -27.19 -67.03 -10.35
CA ASP A 207 -27.28 -68.36 -9.70
C ASP A 207 -28.60 -68.52 -8.91
N LYS A 208 -29.09 -67.44 -8.29
CA LYS A 208 -30.42 -67.43 -7.65
C LYS A 208 -31.58 -67.55 -8.65
N LEU A 209 -31.43 -66.99 -9.84
CA LEU A 209 -32.43 -67.05 -10.92
C LEU A 209 -32.46 -68.44 -11.58
N GLU A 210 -31.31 -69.06 -11.78
CA GLU A 210 -31.18 -70.41 -12.33
C GLU A 210 -31.76 -71.47 -11.39
N LYS A 211 -31.71 -71.26 -10.06
CA LYS A 211 -32.36 -72.11 -9.05
C LYS A 211 -33.88 -71.95 -8.96
N LEU A 212 -34.47 -70.97 -9.65
CA LEU A 212 -35.90 -70.67 -9.67
C LEU A 212 -36.62 -71.17 -10.93
N ILE A 213 -35.88 -71.75 -11.89
CA ILE A 213 -36.36 -72.40 -13.11
C ILE A 213 -36.23 -73.92 -12.94
#